data_AF-A0A932YBN0-F1
#
_entry.id   AF-A0A932YBN0-F1
#
_cell.length_a   1.000
_cell.length_b   1.000
_cell.length_c   1.000
_cell.angle_alpha   90.00
_cell.angle_beta   90.00
_cell.angle_gamma   90.00
#
_symmetry.space_group_name_H-M   'P 1'
#
loop_
_entity.id
_entity.type
_entity.pdbx_description
1 polymer ?
#
loop_
_entity_poly.entity_id
_entity_poly.type
_entity_poly.pdbx_seq_one_letter_code
_entity_poly.pdbx_strand_id
1 'polypeptide(L)'
;MPSSKVILSSLLLLSGCVATQRDVMDISNQMDNLGNQISNMEKNQADLALKMDELNQSLSHFSENLRDYQNQSSRMSAKLDDLESTLGRKIDSTGEVIKTQQEEIKKKQQEIESLVLPTKTYQEAYHNLTQKKYDLAVHGFQLYLEKFPKGEWGDKAYYYMGEALSAKGE
;
A
#
# COMPACT_ATOMS: atom_id res chain seq x y z
N MET A 1 -15.08 20.89 -121.68
CA MET A 1 -15.58 20.24 -120.45
C MET A 1 -14.52 20.34 -119.35
N PRO A 2 -14.68 21.24 -118.37
CA PRO A 2 -14.20 20.97 -117.01
C PRO A 2 -15.11 21.62 -115.95
N SER A 3 -16.17 20.94 -115.49
CA SER A 3 -17.04 21.46 -114.41
C SER A 3 -17.57 20.40 -113.46
N SER A 4 -17.14 19.14 -113.58
CA SER A 4 -17.71 18.01 -112.81
C SER A 4 -16.91 17.62 -111.56
N LYS A 5 -15.68 18.14 -111.35
CA LYS A 5 -14.81 17.69 -110.24
C LYS A 5 -14.99 18.45 -108.91
N VAL A 6 -15.68 19.59 -108.91
CA VAL A 6 -15.82 20.42 -107.69
C VAL A 6 -16.94 19.91 -106.78
N ILE A 7 -18.00 19.30 -107.33
CA ILE A 7 -19.18 18.90 -106.55
C ILE A 7 -18.92 17.63 -105.71
N LEU A 8 -18.03 16.74 -106.15
CA LEU A 8 -17.72 15.50 -105.41
C LEU A 8 -16.86 15.74 -104.15
N SER A 9 -16.17 16.88 -104.07
CA SER A 9 -15.33 17.23 -102.91
C SER A 9 -16.13 17.79 -101.73
N SER A 10 -17.35 18.26 -101.94
CA SER A 10 -18.17 18.89 -100.88
C SER A 10 -19.07 17.91 -100.14
N LEU A 11 -19.29 16.69 -100.64
CA LEU A 11 -20.22 15.72 -100.05
C LEU A 11 -19.57 14.79 -98.99
N LEU A 12 -18.24 14.70 -98.95
CA LEU A 12 -17.47 13.86 -98.01
C LEU A 12 -17.17 14.53 -96.66
N LEU A 13 -17.48 15.84 -96.52
CA LEU A 13 -17.18 16.60 -95.29
C LEU A 13 -18.33 16.58 -94.26
N LEU A 14 -19.54 16.13 -94.63
CA LEU A 14 -20.69 16.15 -93.71
C LEU A 14 -20.91 14.83 -92.94
N SER A 15 -20.40 13.70 -93.41
CA SER A 15 -20.51 12.41 -92.70
C SER A 15 -19.48 12.24 -91.57
N GLY A 16 -18.42 13.05 -91.57
CA GLY A 16 -17.39 13.07 -90.53
C GLY A 16 -17.80 13.73 -89.21
N CYS A 17 -18.94 14.44 -89.16
CA CYS A 17 -19.39 15.09 -87.92
C CYS A 17 -20.13 14.15 -86.96
N VAL A 18 -20.66 13.01 -87.43
CA VAL A 18 -21.52 12.12 -86.63
C VAL A 18 -20.72 11.11 -85.81
N ALA A 19 -19.56 10.64 -86.30
CA ALA A 19 -18.69 9.73 -85.55
C ALA A 19 -18.04 10.43 -84.34
N THR A 20 -17.59 11.67 -84.51
CA THR A 20 -16.99 12.50 -83.47
C THR A 20 -17.95 12.82 -82.32
N GLN A 21 -19.26 12.77 -82.56
CA GLN A 21 -20.26 13.16 -81.56
C GLN A 21 -20.47 12.10 -80.47
N ARG A 22 -20.22 10.81 -80.75
CA ARG A 22 -20.28 9.73 -79.75
C ARG A 22 -19.04 9.68 -78.88
N ASP A 23 -17.85 9.84 -79.47
CA ASP A 23 -16.59 9.82 -78.72
C ASP A 23 -16.47 11.01 -77.77
N VAL A 24 -16.96 12.19 -78.18
CA VAL A 24 -17.03 13.38 -77.30
C VAL A 24 -17.99 13.15 -76.12
N MET A 25 -19.06 12.38 -76.31
CA MET A 25 -20.02 12.07 -75.25
C MET A 25 -19.44 11.12 -74.20
N ASP A 26 -18.67 10.11 -74.61
CA ASP A 26 -17.98 9.18 -73.70
C ASP A 26 -16.86 9.88 -72.92
N ILE A 27 -16.11 10.77 -73.56
CA ILE A 27 -15.10 11.59 -72.86
C ILE A 27 -15.76 12.50 -71.83
N SER A 28 -16.91 13.09 -72.14
CA SER A 28 -17.65 13.93 -71.19
C SER A 28 -18.14 13.11 -69.99
N ASN A 29 -18.69 11.92 -70.23
CA ASN A 29 -19.11 11.00 -69.17
C ASN A 29 -17.93 10.56 -68.28
N GLN A 30 -16.75 10.32 -68.86
CA GLN A 30 -15.53 10.00 -68.11
C GLN A 30 -15.01 11.19 -67.31
N MET A 31 -15.05 12.40 -67.87
CA MET A 31 -14.67 13.64 -67.20
C MET A 31 -15.59 13.91 -66.00
N ASP A 32 -16.89 13.68 -66.14
CA ASP A 32 -17.87 13.82 -65.06
C ASP A 32 -17.66 12.78 -63.96
N ASN A 33 -17.37 11.52 -64.33
CA ASN A 33 -17.09 10.46 -63.37
C ASN A 33 -15.77 10.71 -62.63
N LEU A 34 -14.74 11.16 -63.33
CA LEU A 34 -13.45 11.54 -62.74
C LEU A 34 -13.58 12.77 -61.84
N GLY A 35 -14.39 13.76 -62.23
CA GLY A 35 -14.72 14.92 -61.40
C GLY A 35 -15.43 14.52 -60.10
N ASN A 36 -16.35 13.58 -60.18
CA ASN A 36 -17.01 13.01 -59.00
C ASN A 36 -16.02 12.25 -58.09
N GLN A 37 -15.08 11.49 -58.67
CA GLN A 37 -14.03 10.80 -57.90
C GLN A 37 -13.07 11.77 -57.21
N ILE A 38 -12.67 12.85 -57.89
CA ILE A 38 -11.83 13.91 -57.31
C ILE A 38 -12.56 14.58 -56.15
N SER A 39 -13.83 14.97 -56.35
CA SER A 39 -14.63 15.58 -55.28
C SER A 39 -14.78 14.67 -54.06
N ASN A 40 -14.95 13.36 -54.26
CA ASN A 40 -15.01 12.39 -53.16
C ASN A 40 -13.66 12.21 -52.47
N MET A 41 -12.57 12.24 -53.23
CA MET A 41 -11.21 12.14 -52.70
C MET A 41 -10.83 13.39 -51.88
N GLU A 42 -11.22 14.57 -52.33
CA GLU A 42 -11.05 15.83 -51.60
C GLU A 42 -11.81 15.82 -50.27
N LYS A 43 -13.07 15.35 -50.27
CA LYS A 43 -13.85 15.16 -49.04
C LYS A 43 -13.17 14.19 -48.07
N ASN A 44 -12.66 13.08 -48.59
CA ASN A 44 -11.96 12.09 -47.77
C ASN A 44 -10.65 12.63 -47.20
N GLN A 45 -9.90 13.45 -47.94
CA GLN A 45 -8.71 14.13 -47.42
C GLN A 45 -9.08 15.13 -46.31
N ALA A 46 -10.15 15.90 -46.49
CA ALA A 46 -10.63 16.84 -45.47
C ALA A 46 -11.06 16.12 -44.19
N ASP A 47 -11.84 15.03 -44.30
CA ASP A 47 -12.25 14.22 -43.14
C ASP A 47 -11.06 13.58 -42.42
N LEU A 48 -10.05 13.11 -43.17
CA LEU A 48 -8.83 12.55 -42.60
C LEU A 48 -7.99 13.62 -41.89
N ALA A 49 -7.91 14.84 -42.42
CA ALA A 49 -7.24 15.96 -41.78
C ALA A 49 -7.89 16.29 -40.42
N LEU A 50 -9.23 16.36 -40.37
CA LEU A 50 -9.97 16.59 -39.13
C LEU A 50 -9.73 15.49 -38.09
N LYS A 51 -9.72 14.22 -38.51
CA LYS A 51 -9.41 13.09 -37.61
C LYS A 51 -7.98 13.10 -37.10
N MET A 52 -7.02 13.53 -37.91
CA MET A 52 -5.64 13.70 -37.48
C MET A 52 -5.49 14.82 -36.45
N ASP A 53 -6.21 15.93 -36.62
CA ASP A 53 -6.25 17.01 -35.64
C ASP A 53 -6.88 16.56 -34.32
N GLU A 54 -8.00 15.83 -34.37
CA GLU A 54 -8.65 15.26 -33.18
C GLU A 54 -7.74 14.25 -32.46
N LEU A 55 -7.03 13.40 -33.21
CA LEU A 55 -6.08 12.45 -32.65
C LEU A 55 -4.90 13.17 -32.01
N ASN A 56 -4.34 14.20 -32.66
CA ASN A 56 -3.26 15.01 -32.11
C ASN A 56 -3.69 15.71 -30.81
N GLN A 57 -4.90 16.26 -30.78
CA GLN A 57 -5.45 16.88 -29.58
C GLN A 57 -5.62 15.86 -28.45
N SER A 58 -6.14 14.67 -28.77
CA SER A 58 -6.30 13.57 -27.81
C SER A 58 -4.96 13.09 -27.25
N LEU A 59 -3.93 12.97 -28.10
CA LEU A 59 -2.57 12.63 -27.69
C LEU A 59 -1.97 13.70 -26.78
N SER A 60 -2.19 14.97 -27.08
CA SER A 60 -1.74 16.07 -26.23
C SER A 60 -2.38 16.00 -24.84
N HIS A 61 -3.70 15.81 -24.76
CA HIS A 61 -4.40 15.65 -23.48
C HIS A 61 -3.96 14.40 -22.73
N PHE A 62 -3.75 13.28 -23.42
CA PHE A 62 -3.27 12.06 -22.80
C PHE A 62 -1.86 12.24 -22.23
N SER A 63 -0.97 12.91 -22.96
CA SER A 63 0.39 13.24 -22.48
C SER A 63 0.35 14.16 -21.26
N GLU A 64 -0.56 15.12 -21.22
CA GLU A 64 -0.77 16.01 -20.08
C GLU A 64 -1.26 15.22 -18.86
N ASN A 65 -2.27 14.36 -19.04
CA ASN A 65 -2.76 13.47 -17.98
C ASN A 65 -1.65 12.56 -17.44
N LEU A 66 -0.81 11.97 -18.31
CA LEU A 66 0.32 11.15 -17.88
C LEU A 66 1.33 11.95 -17.04
N ARG A 67 1.59 13.20 -17.42
CA ARG A 67 2.47 14.09 -16.66
C ARG A 67 1.88 14.42 -15.28
N ASP A 68 0.57 14.63 -15.20
CA ASP A 68 -0.11 14.86 -13.93
C ASP A 68 -0.12 13.61 -13.04
N TYR A 69 -0.33 12.42 -13.61
CA TYR A 69 -0.20 11.16 -12.89
C TYR A 69 1.22 10.94 -12.36
N GLN A 70 2.25 11.24 -13.17
CA GLN A 70 3.65 11.17 -12.74
C GLN A 70 3.91 12.10 -11.55
N ASN A 71 3.38 13.33 -11.59
CA ASN A 71 3.49 14.29 -10.50
C ASN A 71 2.76 13.82 -9.23
N GLN A 72 1.56 13.27 -9.37
CA GLN A 72 0.80 12.72 -8.25
C GLN A 72 1.51 11.51 -7.62
N SER A 73 2.06 10.62 -8.45
CA SER A 73 2.83 9.46 -8.01
C SER A 73 4.06 9.89 -7.20
N SER A 74 4.84 10.84 -7.73
CA SER A 74 6.01 11.40 -7.01
C SER A 74 5.63 12.03 -5.66
N ARG A 75 4.51 12.78 -5.60
CA ARG A 75 4.00 13.33 -4.33
C ARG A 75 3.57 12.26 -3.34
N MET A 76 2.99 11.16 -3.83
CA MET A 76 2.60 10.04 -2.97
C MET A 76 3.84 9.33 -2.41
N SER A 77 4.84 9.06 -3.24
CA SER A 77 6.13 8.50 -2.79
C SER A 77 6.76 9.37 -1.70
N ALA A 78 6.83 10.69 -1.90
CA ALA A 78 7.37 11.59 -0.89
C ALA A 78 6.59 11.57 0.43
N LYS A 79 5.26 11.41 0.38
CA LYS A 79 4.43 11.24 1.59
C LYS A 79 4.66 9.90 2.29
N LEU A 80 4.88 8.82 1.53
CA LEU A 80 5.21 7.52 2.08
C LEU A 80 6.57 7.56 2.78
N ASP A 81 7.58 8.20 2.18
CA ASP A 81 8.91 8.38 2.77
C ASP A 81 8.84 9.20 4.07
N ASP A 82 8.05 10.29 4.10
CA ASP A 82 7.86 11.09 5.31
C ASP A 82 7.15 10.30 6.43
N LEU A 83 6.14 9.52 6.06
CA LEU A 83 5.42 8.65 7.00
C LEU A 83 6.33 7.55 7.56
N GLU A 84 7.15 6.92 6.72
CA GLU A 84 8.15 5.94 7.13
C GLU A 84 9.13 6.56 8.13
N SER A 85 9.66 7.75 7.84
CA SER A 85 10.60 8.44 8.73
C SER A 85 9.97 8.82 10.09
N THR A 86 8.71 9.24 10.06
CA THR A 86 7.98 9.64 11.28
C THR A 86 7.61 8.44 12.12
N LEU A 87 7.19 7.35 11.48
CA LEU A 87 6.88 6.10 12.16
C LEU A 87 8.14 5.47 12.76
N GLY A 88 9.26 5.45 12.03
CA GLY A 88 10.56 4.97 12.53
C GLY A 88 10.96 5.69 13.82
N ARG A 89 10.95 7.03 13.82
CA ARG A 89 11.25 7.84 15.03
C ARG A 89 10.33 7.53 16.20
N LYS A 90 9.02 7.37 15.96
CA LYS A 90 8.06 7.03 17.03
C LYS A 90 8.29 5.62 17.57
N ILE A 91 8.60 4.66 16.71
CA ILE A 91 8.92 3.28 17.11
C ILE A 91 10.18 3.26 17.98
N ASP A 92 11.24 3.97 17.57
CA ASP A 92 12.49 4.03 18.34
C ASP A 92 12.27 4.64 19.72
N SER A 93 11.59 5.79 19.79
CA SER A 93 11.24 6.45 21.05
C SER A 93 10.36 5.56 21.94
N THR A 94 9.37 4.88 21.36
CA THR A 94 8.53 3.95 22.11
C THR A 94 9.34 2.76 22.61
N GLY A 95 10.27 2.24 21.81
CA GLY A 95 11.18 1.16 22.19
C GLY A 95 12.06 1.53 23.38
N GLU A 96 12.59 2.76 23.40
CA GLU A 96 13.37 3.29 24.52
C GLU A 96 12.54 3.45 25.81
N VAL A 97 11.33 4.00 25.68
CA VAL A 97 10.40 4.13 26.80
C VAL A 97 9.99 2.76 27.35
N ILE A 98 9.70 1.78 26.49
CA ILE A 98 9.35 0.43 26.92
C ILE A 98 10.51 -0.23 27.66
N LYS A 99 11.74 -0.14 27.14
CA LYS A 99 12.93 -0.68 27.82
C LYS A 99 13.10 -0.09 29.21
N THR A 100 13.01 1.24 29.30
CA THR A 100 13.12 1.95 30.58
C THR A 100 12.02 1.54 31.55
N GLN A 101 10.76 1.48 31.09
CA GLN A 101 9.65 1.03 31.93
C GLN A 101 9.79 -0.43 32.36
N GLN A 102 10.27 -1.32 31.49
CA GLN A 102 10.50 -2.72 31.83
C GLN A 102 11.58 -2.87 32.91
N GLU A 103 12.66 -2.09 32.84
CA GLU A 103 13.70 -2.09 33.88
C GLU A 103 13.16 -1.58 35.22
N GLU A 104 12.39 -0.49 35.20
CA GLU A 104 11.77 0.06 36.40
C GLU A 104 10.72 -0.88 37.02
N ILE A 105 9.91 -1.55 36.19
CA ILE A 105 8.96 -2.57 36.66
C ILE A 105 9.71 -3.74 37.29
N LYS A 106 10.80 -4.24 36.67
CA LYS A 106 11.61 -5.32 37.24
C LYS A 106 12.20 -4.95 38.60
N LYS A 107 12.77 -3.75 38.73
CA LYS A 107 13.30 -3.25 40.01
C LYS A 107 12.22 -3.19 41.08
N LYS A 108 11.07 -2.59 40.78
CA LYS A 108 9.95 -2.52 41.72
C LYS A 108 9.39 -3.89 42.09
N GLN A 109 9.33 -4.81 41.14
CA GLN A 109 8.89 -6.18 41.41
C GLN A 109 9.83 -6.88 42.39
N GLN A 110 11.14 -6.73 42.18
CA GLN A 110 12.17 -7.31 43.05
C GLN A 110 12.16 -6.66 44.44
N GLU A 111 11.91 -5.35 44.53
CA GLU A 111 11.75 -4.62 45.79
C GLU A 111 10.51 -5.12 46.56
N ILE A 112 9.35 -5.17 45.91
CA ILE A 112 8.10 -5.66 46.51
C ILE A 112 8.25 -7.12 46.97
N GLU A 113 8.86 -7.97 46.13
CA GLU A 113 9.11 -9.36 46.49
C GLU A 113 10.02 -9.45 47.72
N SER A 114 11.09 -8.66 47.79
CA SER A 114 11.98 -8.63 48.95
C SER A 114 11.29 -8.15 50.25
N LEU A 115 10.29 -7.27 50.15
CA LEU A 115 9.54 -6.75 51.30
C LEU A 115 8.44 -7.72 51.78
N VAL A 116 7.79 -8.43 50.86
CA VAL A 116 6.64 -9.29 51.18
C VAL A 116 7.06 -10.73 51.52
N LEU A 117 8.17 -11.21 50.94
CA LEU A 117 8.63 -12.59 51.11
C LEU A 117 8.90 -12.97 52.58
N PRO A 118 9.55 -12.14 53.43
CA PRO A 118 9.74 -12.47 54.84
C PRO A 118 8.41 -12.71 55.54
N THR A 119 7.46 -11.77 55.42
CA THR A 119 6.16 -11.86 56.08
C THR A 119 5.38 -13.09 55.61
N LYS A 120 5.41 -13.40 54.32
CA LYS A 120 4.73 -14.59 53.77
C LYS A 120 5.34 -15.89 54.29
N THR A 121 6.67 -16.03 54.29
CA THR A 121 7.35 -17.22 54.79
C THR A 121 7.07 -17.45 56.28
N TYR A 122 7.06 -16.39 57.09
CA TYR A 122 6.68 -16.48 58.49
C TYR A 122 5.22 -16.91 58.68
N GLN A 123 4.29 -16.28 57.95
CA GLN A 123 2.86 -16.58 58.06
C GLN A 123 2.53 -18.03 57.67
N GLU A 124 3.20 -18.57 56.64
CA GLU A 124 3.03 -19.97 56.23
C GLU A 124 3.51 -20.95 57.32
N ALA A 125 4.66 -20.69 57.93
CA ALA A 125 5.16 -21.49 59.05
C ALA A 125 4.20 -21.43 60.25
N TYR A 126 3.71 -20.24 60.59
CA TYR A 126 2.72 -20.06 61.65
C TYR A 126 1.38 -20.74 61.34
N HIS A 127 0.94 -20.73 60.08
CA HIS A 127 -0.24 -21.48 59.66
C HIS A 127 -0.08 -22.99 59.90
N ASN A 128 1.07 -23.57 59.54
CA ASN A 128 1.38 -24.97 59.81
C ASN A 128 1.36 -25.28 61.32
N LEU A 129 1.86 -24.37 62.16
CA LEU A 129 1.78 -24.49 63.61
C LEU A 129 0.33 -24.57 64.11
N THR A 130 -0.53 -23.66 63.65
CA THR A 130 -1.96 -23.66 64.02
C THR A 130 -2.71 -24.92 63.54
N GLN A 131 -2.21 -25.56 62.49
CA GLN A 131 -2.73 -26.84 61.99
C GLN A 131 -2.14 -28.07 62.71
N LYS A 132 -1.32 -27.88 63.76
CA LYS A 132 -0.59 -28.93 64.47
C LYS A 132 0.36 -29.74 63.58
N LYS A 133 0.76 -29.19 62.44
CA LYS A 133 1.75 -29.78 61.53
C LYS A 133 3.16 -29.37 62.00
N TYR A 134 3.55 -29.88 63.16
CA TYR A 134 4.72 -29.37 63.88
C TYR A 134 6.03 -29.53 63.10
N ASP A 135 6.24 -30.65 62.39
CA ASP A 135 7.41 -30.84 61.53
C ASP A 135 7.54 -29.76 60.44
N LEU A 136 6.43 -29.47 59.77
CA LEU A 136 6.38 -28.46 58.70
C LEU A 136 6.51 -27.05 59.27
N ALA A 137 5.96 -26.80 60.46
CA ALA A 137 6.09 -25.52 61.15
C ALA A 137 7.55 -25.24 61.56
N VAL A 138 8.23 -26.19 62.18
CA VAL A 138 9.65 -26.08 62.58
C VAL A 138 10.51 -25.81 61.35
N HIS A 139 10.31 -26.59 60.27
CA HIS A 139 11.06 -26.38 59.04
C HIS A 139 10.81 -24.99 58.43
N GLY A 140 9.55 -24.53 58.41
CA GLY A 140 9.19 -23.21 57.90
C GLY A 140 9.80 -22.06 58.71
N PHE A 141 9.81 -22.15 60.04
CA PHE A 141 10.43 -21.13 60.89
C PHE A 141 11.96 -21.14 60.79
N GLN A 142 12.59 -22.32 60.71
CA GLN A 142 14.03 -22.43 60.47
C GLN A 142 14.40 -21.77 59.12
N LEU A 143 13.62 -22.04 58.07
CA LEU A 143 13.80 -21.44 56.76
C LEU A 143 13.64 -19.91 56.79
N TYR A 144 12.67 -19.40 57.55
CA TYR A 144 12.49 -17.96 57.74
C TYR A 144 13.71 -17.34 58.42
N LEU A 145 14.22 -17.94 59.50
CA LEU A 145 15.37 -17.45 60.25
C LEU A 145 16.68 -17.51 59.47
N GLU A 146 16.86 -18.51 58.62
CA GLU A 146 18.01 -18.65 57.73
C GLU A 146 17.99 -17.61 56.61
N LYS A 147 16.83 -17.41 55.96
CA LYS A 147 16.69 -16.50 54.82
C LYS A 147 16.53 -15.03 55.23
N PHE A 148 15.96 -14.78 56.40
CA PHE A 148 15.64 -13.44 56.90
C PHE A 148 16.16 -13.25 58.33
N PRO A 149 17.49 -13.32 58.56
CA PRO A 149 18.08 -13.26 59.91
C PRO A 149 17.89 -11.92 60.61
N LYS A 150 17.54 -10.86 59.88
CA LYS A 150 17.18 -9.53 60.40
C LYS A 150 15.70 -9.20 60.17
N GLY A 151 14.88 -10.21 59.87
CA GLY A 151 13.45 -10.02 59.64
C GLY A 151 12.74 -9.57 60.91
N GLU A 152 11.73 -8.72 60.76
CA GLU A 152 10.94 -8.17 61.86
C GLU A 152 10.29 -9.24 62.75
N TRP A 153 10.08 -10.45 62.20
CA TRP A 153 9.46 -11.57 62.90
C TRP A 153 10.49 -12.56 63.47
N GLY A 154 11.79 -12.24 63.45
CA GLY A 154 12.87 -13.13 63.91
C GLY A 154 12.66 -13.65 65.32
N ASP A 155 12.45 -12.75 66.28
CA ASP A 155 12.23 -13.12 67.69
C ASP A 155 10.99 -14.00 67.88
N LYS A 156 9.90 -13.67 67.16
CA LYS A 156 8.66 -14.47 67.18
C LYS A 156 8.85 -15.83 66.52
N ALA A 157 9.64 -15.91 65.45
CA ALA A 157 9.93 -17.17 64.76
C ALA A 157 10.72 -18.12 65.67
N TYR A 158 11.71 -17.63 66.43
CA TYR A 158 12.40 -18.45 67.43
C TYR A 158 11.45 -18.96 68.52
N TYR A 159 10.57 -18.09 69.02
CA TYR A 159 9.57 -18.45 70.02
C TYR A 159 8.62 -19.56 69.53
N TYR A 160 7.96 -19.36 68.39
CA TYR A 160 6.99 -20.32 67.85
C TYR A 160 7.64 -21.61 67.34
N MET A 161 8.89 -21.55 66.88
CA MET A 161 9.66 -22.77 66.58
C MET A 161 9.92 -23.59 67.85
N GLY A 162 10.21 -22.93 68.98
CA GLY A 162 10.35 -23.59 70.29
C GLY A 162 9.05 -24.24 70.75
N GLU A 163 7.92 -23.55 70.62
CA GLU A 163 6.61 -24.13 70.91
C GLU A 163 6.31 -25.35 70.03
N ALA A 164 6.58 -25.26 68.72
CA ALA A 164 6.39 -26.36 67.79
C ALA A 164 7.27 -27.58 68.11
N LEU A 165 8.54 -27.36 68.51
CA LEU A 165 9.46 -28.42 68.92
C LEU A 165 9.01 -29.10 70.21
N SER A 166 8.51 -28.33 71.18
CA SER A 166 7.95 -28.87 72.42
C SER A 166 6.74 -29.75 72.12
N ALA A 167 5.80 -29.26 71.32
CA ALA A 167 4.57 -29.97 70.96
C ALA A 167 4.80 -31.18 70.04
N LYS A 168 5.92 -31.23 69.31
CA LYS A 168 6.37 -32.40 68.53
C LYS A 168 6.94 -33.52 69.43
N GLY A 169 7.53 -33.15 70.56
CA GLY A 169 8.17 -34.09 71.49
C GLY A 169 7.21 -34.76 72.48
N GLU A 170 5.95 -34.34 72.49
CA GLU A 170 4.81 -34.97 73.20
C GLU A 170 4.11 -36.01 72.32
#